data_AF-A0A832QE12-F1
#
_entry.id   AF-A0A832QE12-F1
#
_cell.length_a   1.000
_cell.length_b   1.000
_cell.length_c   1.000
_cell.angle_alpha   90.00
_cell.angle_beta   90.00
_cell.angle_gamma   90.00
#
_symmetry.space_group_name_H-M   'P 1'
#
loop_
_entity.id
_entity.type
_entity.pdbx_description
1 polymer ?
#
loop_
_entity_poly.entity_id
_entity_poly.type
_entity_poly.pdbx_seq_one_letter_code
_entity_poly.pdbx_strand_id
1 'polypeptide(L)'
;MKAPAARNTPPILSVSQLNRLAKGLLEDHFPSVLVEGEISNLATPASGHWYLTLKDGAAQIRCAMFRNRNMFIRPRPKDGQKVLVKGRLSLYEGRGDYQLIIDQMEETGAGALRREFELLK
;
A
#
# COMPACT_ATOMS: atom_id res chain seq x y z
N MET A 1 -30.26 23.62 39.59
CA MET A 1 -29.88 22.19 39.60
C MET A 1 -29.03 21.92 38.36
N LYS A 2 -27.74 21.63 38.49
CA LYS A 2 -26.84 21.31 37.36
C LYS A 2 -27.02 19.82 37.00
N ALA A 3 -27.32 19.53 35.73
CA ALA A 3 -27.33 18.17 35.20
C ALA A 3 -25.92 17.54 35.29
N PRO A 4 -25.78 16.25 35.61
CA PRO A 4 -24.48 15.60 35.60
C PRO A 4 -23.97 15.48 34.16
N ALA A 5 -22.75 15.97 33.90
CA ALA A 5 -22.06 15.76 32.64
C ALA A 5 -21.90 14.26 32.40
N ALA A 6 -22.49 13.74 31.32
CA ALA A 6 -22.31 12.36 30.91
C ALA A 6 -20.81 12.11 30.70
N ARG A 7 -20.23 11.17 31.44
CA ARG A 7 -18.86 10.73 31.23
C ARG A 7 -18.79 10.04 29.87
N ASN A 8 -18.24 10.72 28.86
CA ASN A 8 -17.85 10.12 27.59
C ASN A 8 -16.64 9.20 27.83
N THR A 9 -16.88 8.01 28.35
CA THR A 9 -15.84 6.98 28.40
C THR A 9 -15.67 6.41 26.99
N PRO A 10 -14.45 6.37 26.44
CA PRO A 10 -14.21 5.72 25.14
C PRO A 10 -14.66 4.26 25.19
N PRO A 11 -15.20 3.72 24.07
CA PRO A 11 -15.70 2.35 24.03
C PRO A 11 -14.56 1.34 24.27
N ILE A 12 -14.84 0.26 24.99
CA ILE A 12 -13.94 -0.89 25.11
C ILE A 12 -14.09 -1.74 23.86
N LEU A 13 -13.00 -1.92 23.11
CA LEU A 13 -12.98 -2.69 21.86
C LEU A 13 -12.11 -3.94 22.01
N SER A 14 -12.53 -5.04 21.40
CA SER A 14 -11.64 -6.18 21.15
C SER A 14 -10.58 -5.81 20.12
N VAL A 15 -9.48 -6.58 20.06
CA VAL A 15 -8.42 -6.40 19.04
C VAL A 15 -9.00 -6.51 17.62
N SER A 16 -9.92 -7.44 17.38
CA SER A 16 -10.56 -7.62 16.07
C SER A 16 -11.50 -6.46 15.72
N GLN A 17 -12.21 -5.89 16.70
CA GLN A 17 -13.03 -4.70 16.49
C GLN A 17 -12.15 -3.50 16.16
N LEU A 18 -11.06 -3.29 16.90
CA LEU A 18 -10.12 -2.20 16.64
C LEU A 18 -9.51 -2.29 15.24
N ASN A 19 -9.00 -3.46 14.85
CA ASN A 19 -8.42 -3.66 13.52
C ASN A 19 -9.43 -3.44 12.40
N ARG A 20 -10.68 -3.87 12.59
CA ARG A 20 -11.76 -3.67 11.60
C ARG A 20 -12.09 -2.18 11.43
N LEU A 21 -12.19 -1.44 12.54
CA LEU A 21 -12.43 -0.01 12.50
C LEU A 21 -11.26 0.75 11.86
N ALA A 22 -10.02 0.41 12.23
CA ALA A 22 -8.83 1.01 11.65
C ALA A 22 -8.73 0.73 10.14
N LYS A 23 -8.99 -0.51 9.71
CA LYS A 23 -9.05 -0.88 8.29
C LYS A 23 -10.09 -0.04 7.54
N GLY A 24 -11.31 0.07 8.08
CA GLY A 24 -12.37 0.88 7.47
C GLY A 24 -11.95 2.33 7.28
N LEU A 25 -11.39 2.96 8.33
CA LEU A 25 -10.89 4.33 8.24
C LEU A 25 -9.81 4.49 7.16
N LEU A 26 -8.86 3.55 7.07
CA LEU A 26 -7.81 3.59 6.05
C LEU A 26 -8.37 3.44 4.64
N GLU A 27 -9.26 2.48 4.43
CA GLU A 27 -9.86 2.21 3.12
C GLU A 27 -10.78 3.35 2.66
N ASP A 28 -11.48 4.00 3.60
CA ASP A 28 -12.38 5.14 3.33
C ASP A 28 -11.60 6.42 3.00
N HIS A 29 -10.51 6.71 3.71
CA HIS A 29 -9.73 7.94 3.51
C HIS A 29 -8.71 7.82 2.39
N PHE A 30 -8.24 6.60 2.09
CA PHE A 30 -7.24 6.34 1.05
C PHE A 30 -7.67 5.20 0.11
N PRO A 31 -8.83 5.35 -0.55
CA PRO A 31 -9.38 4.32 -1.44
C PRO A 31 -8.55 4.12 -2.71
N SER A 32 -7.79 5.15 -3.10
CA SER A 32 -6.80 5.09 -4.17
C SER A 32 -5.72 6.16 -3.98
N VAL A 33 -4.47 5.74 -3.93
CA VAL A 33 -3.29 6.61 -3.79
C VAL A 33 -2.22 6.23 -4.81
N LEU A 34 -1.42 7.23 -5.20
CA LEU A 34 -0.19 7.05 -5.96
C LEU A 34 1.00 7.18 -5.01
N VAL A 35 1.92 6.23 -5.05
CA VAL A 35 3.10 6.19 -4.18
C VAL A 35 4.33 5.89 -5.02
N GLU A 36 5.34 6.76 -4.95
CA GLU A 36 6.66 6.49 -5.50
C GLU A 36 7.57 5.92 -4.40
N GLY A 37 8.37 4.90 -4.74
CA GLY A 37 9.34 4.35 -3.81
C GLY A 37 10.27 3.33 -4.46
N GLU A 38 11.32 2.95 -3.73
CA GLU A 38 12.20 1.86 -4.13
C GLU A 38 11.66 0.53 -3.60
N ILE A 39 11.65 -0.50 -4.46
CA ILE A 39 11.28 -1.86 -4.08
C ILE A 39 12.39 -2.49 -3.24
N SER A 40 12.00 -3.12 -2.14
CA SER A 40 12.84 -4.06 -1.39
C SER A 40 12.05 -5.28 -0.94
N ASN A 41 12.75 -6.37 -0.62
CA ASN A 41 12.18 -7.59 -0.06
C ASN A 41 11.08 -8.21 -0.94
N LEU A 42 11.23 -8.15 -2.27
CA LEU A 42 10.26 -8.75 -3.20
C LEU A 42 10.22 -10.28 -3.06
N ALA A 43 9.11 -10.79 -2.52
CA ALA A 43 8.80 -12.20 -2.38
C ALA A 43 7.67 -12.63 -3.31
N THR A 44 7.85 -13.77 -3.98
CA THR A 44 6.85 -14.35 -4.89
C THR A 44 6.65 -15.83 -4.60
N PRO A 45 5.85 -16.15 -3.57
CA PRO A 45 5.50 -17.52 -3.23
C PRO A 45 4.69 -18.21 -4.33
N ALA A 46 4.49 -19.52 -4.18
CA ALA A 46 3.75 -20.36 -5.14
C ALA A 46 2.28 -19.94 -5.36
N SER A 47 1.67 -19.17 -4.44
CA SER A 47 0.33 -18.58 -4.63
C SER A 47 0.27 -17.60 -5.81
N GLY A 48 1.42 -17.07 -6.23
CA GLY A 48 1.54 -16.11 -7.31
C GLY A 48 1.24 -14.66 -6.91
N HIS A 49 0.96 -14.39 -5.62
CA HIS A 49 0.93 -13.02 -5.10
C HIS A 49 2.35 -12.50 -4.94
N TRP A 50 2.52 -11.18 -5.10
CA TRP A 50 3.77 -10.51 -4.78
C TRP A 50 3.62 -9.81 -3.45
N TYR A 51 4.62 -9.96 -2.60
CA TYR A 51 4.78 -9.19 -1.38
C TYR A 51 6.09 -8.43 -1.50
N LEU A 52 6.06 -7.14 -1.24
CA LEU A 52 7.24 -6.28 -1.34
C LEU A 52 7.14 -5.17 -0.31
N THR A 53 8.22 -4.44 -0.13
CA THR A 53 8.25 -3.21 0.65
C THR A 53 8.57 -2.07 -0.30
N LEU A 54 7.82 -0.97 -0.20
CA LEU A 54 8.22 0.30 -0.80
C LEU A 54 8.86 1.15 0.28
N LYS A 55 10.03 1.71 -0.02
CA LYS A 55 10.78 2.58 0.89
C LYS A 55 11.23 3.87 0.22
N ASP A 56 11.41 4.89 1.04
CA ASP A 56 12.12 6.12 0.70
C ASP A 56 13.26 6.35 1.72
N GLY A 57 13.78 7.59 1.82
CA GLY A 57 14.86 7.93 2.74
C GLY A 57 14.48 7.95 4.23
N ALA A 58 13.19 7.96 4.57
CA ALA A 58 12.71 8.16 5.93
C ALA A 58 11.72 7.08 6.40
N ALA A 59 11.03 6.41 5.48
CA ALA A 59 9.92 5.52 5.78
C ALA A 59 9.86 4.32 4.84
N GLN A 60 9.07 3.34 5.25
CA GLN A 60 8.75 2.16 4.44
C GLN A 60 7.33 1.69 4.71
N ILE A 61 6.74 1.01 3.72
CA ILE A 61 5.41 0.42 3.80
C ILE A 61 5.41 -0.97 3.15
N ARG A 62 4.75 -1.93 3.81
CA ARG A 62 4.53 -3.26 3.22
C ARG A 62 3.47 -3.18 2.14
N CYS A 63 3.67 -3.93 1.08
CA CYS A 63 2.75 -3.96 -0.05
C CYS A 63 2.43 -5.40 -0.45
N ALA A 64 1.20 -5.60 -0.89
CA ALA A 64 0.76 -6.83 -1.50
C ALA A 64 0.19 -6.53 -2.90
N MET A 65 0.53 -7.36 -3.88
CA MET A 65 -0.04 -7.31 -5.21
C MET A 65 -0.58 -8.68 -5.57
N PHE A 66 -1.89 -8.75 -5.79
CA PHE A 66 -2.54 -10.01 -6.10
C PHE A 66 -2.21 -10.48 -7.51
N ARG A 67 -2.33 -11.80 -7.71
CA ARG A 67 -1.87 -12.50 -8.94
C ARG A 67 -2.58 -11.97 -10.19
N ASN A 68 -3.87 -11.68 -10.06
CA ASN A 68 -4.69 -11.11 -11.12
C ASN A 68 -4.23 -9.70 -11.54
N ARG A 69 -3.53 -8.97 -10.67
CA ARG A 69 -2.97 -7.65 -10.99
C ARG A 69 -1.54 -7.76 -11.52
N ASN A 70 -0.70 -8.57 -10.89
CA ASN A 70 0.71 -8.66 -11.25
C ASN A 70 0.99 -9.37 -12.59
N MET A 71 0.05 -10.18 -13.10
CA MET A 71 0.23 -10.90 -14.37
C MET A 71 0.40 -9.98 -15.59
N PHE A 72 -0.03 -8.72 -15.47
CA PHE A 72 0.08 -7.69 -16.50
C PHE A 72 1.40 -6.91 -16.45
N ILE A 73 2.21 -7.09 -15.39
CA ILE A 73 3.47 -6.36 -15.23
C ILE A 73 4.60 -7.17 -15.85
N ARG A 74 5.13 -6.66 -16.96
CA ARG A 74 6.29 -7.24 -17.65
C ARG A 74 7.24 -6.12 -18.10
N PRO A 75 8.55 -6.25 -17.84
CA PRO A 75 9.20 -7.33 -17.08
C PRO A 75 8.81 -7.29 -15.58
N ARG A 76 9.04 -8.41 -14.89
CA ARG A 76 8.79 -8.48 -13.45
C ARG A 76 9.76 -7.55 -12.70
N PRO A 77 9.28 -6.78 -11.71
CA PRO A 77 10.13 -5.89 -10.93
C PRO A 77 11.16 -6.65 -10.10
N LYS A 78 12.18 -5.91 -9.64
CA LYS A 78 13.30 -6.39 -8.83
C LYS A 78 13.58 -5.41 -7.70
N ASP A 79 14.21 -5.91 -6.64
CA ASP A 79 14.71 -5.07 -5.56
C ASP A 79 15.69 -4.01 -6.10
N GLY A 80 15.62 -2.80 -5.53
CA GLY A 80 16.40 -1.64 -5.96
C GLY A 80 15.75 -0.82 -7.08
N GLN A 81 14.66 -1.29 -7.70
CA GLN A 81 13.95 -0.49 -8.70
C GLN A 81 13.06 0.57 -8.05
N LYS A 82 13.13 1.79 -8.59
CA LYS A 82 12.15 2.84 -8.29
C LYS A 82 10.89 2.62 -9.11
N VAL A 83 9.75 2.67 -8.45
CA VAL A 83 8.43 2.48 -9.08
C VAL A 83 7.43 3.51 -8.59
N LEU A 84 6.48 3.84 -9.46
CA LEU A 84 5.22 4.49 -9.12
C LEU A 84 4.15 3.40 -9.05
N VAL A 85 3.46 3.31 -7.93
CA VAL A 85 2.36 2.36 -7.75
C VAL A 85 1.05 3.09 -7.50
N LYS A 86 -0.04 2.53 -8.02
CA LYS A 86 -1.40 2.90 -7.65
C LYS A 86 -2.02 1.79 -6.83
N GLY A 87 -2.61 2.11 -5.70
CA GLY A 87 -3.21 1.13 -4.81
C GLY A 87 -4.14 1.75 -3.78
N ARG A 88 -4.64 0.93 -2.86
CA ARG A 88 -5.42 1.39 -1.69
C ARG A 88 -4.72 1.03 -0.40
N LEU A 89 -4.80 1.89 0.61
CA LEU A 89 -4.34 1.54 1.94
C LEU A 89 -5.34 0.61 2.60
N SER A 90 -4.82 -0.35 3.35
CA SER A 90 -5.61 -1.34 4.07
C SER A 90 -4.82 -1.84 5.28
N LEU A 91 -5.45 -2.70 6.06
CA LEU A 91 -4.85 -3.33 7.23
C LEU A 91 -5.21 -4.82 7.21
N TYR A 92 -4.20 -5.69 7.34
CA TYR A 92 -4.41 -7.11 7.42
C TYR A 92 -4.99 -7.48 8.79
N GLU A 93 -6.31 -7.62 8.88
CA GLU A 93 -7.04 -7.75 10.16
C GLU A 93 -6.48 -8.82 11.10
N GLY A 94 -6.04 -9.96 10.54
CA GLY A 94 -5.52 -11.08 11.32
C GLY A 94 -4.20 -10.81 12.05
N ARG A 95 -3.40 -9.83 11.60
CA ARG A 95 -2.14 -9.44 12.27
C ARG A 95 -2.08 -7.97 12.67
N GLY A 96 -3.01 -7.14 12.23
CA GLY A 96 -2.93 -5.69 12.42
C GLY A 96 -1.90 -4.99 11.54
N ASP A 97 -1.42 -5.65 10.48
CA ASP A 97 -0.36 -5.10 9.64
C ASP A 97 -0.92 -4.04 8.67
N TYR A 98 -0.43 -2.81 8.76
CA TYR A 98 -0.67 -1.76 7.78
C TYR A 98 -0.02 -2.09 6.44
N GLN A 99 -0.76 -1.92 5.34
CA GLN A 99 -0.28 -2.30 4.02
C GLN A 99 -0.92 -1.49 2.89
N LEU A 100 -0.20 -1.42 1.77
CA LEU A 100 -0.71 -0.94 0.49
C LEU A 100 -1.06 -2.13 -0.42
N ILE A 101 -2.32 -2.22 -0.85
CA ILE A 101 -2.74 -3.19 -1.87
C ILE A 101 -2.54 -2.55 -3.23
N ILE A 102 -1.56 -3.04 -3.99
CA ILE A 102 -1.18 -2.50 -5.29
C ILE A 102 -2.12 -3.03 -6.37
N ASP A 103 -2.70 -2.12 -7.15
CA ASP A 103 -3.52 -2.41 -8.32
C ASP A 103 -2.76 -2.19 -9.64
N GLN A 104 -1.85 -1.20 -9.69
CA GLN A 104 -1.00 -0.89 -10.86
C GLN A 104 0.41 -0.49 -10.40
N MET A 105 1.40 -0.75 -11.24
CA MET A 105 2.80 -0.39 -10.97
C MET A 105 3.52 -0.09 -12.29
N GLU A 106 4.32 0.96 -12.26
CA GLU A 106 5.14 1.44 -13.37
C GLU A 106 6.56 1.74 -12.87
N GLU A 107 7.59 1.48 -13.69
CA GLU A 107 8.97 1.83 -13.35
C GLU A 107 9.21 3.34 -13.53
N THR A 108 9.66 4.00 -12.47
CA THR A 108 10.04 5.43 -12.48
C THR A 108 11.55 5.52 -12.64
N GLY A 109 12.00 5.81 -13.86
CA GLY A 109 13.42 5.96 -14.19
C GLY A 109 13.68 5.75 -15.67
N ALA A 110 13.60 4.51 -16.15
CA ALA A 110 13.83 4.19 -17.56
C ALA A 110 12.72 4.72 -18.48
N GLY A 111 11.46 4.67 -18.05
CA GLY A 111 10.32 5.18 -18.83
C GLY A 111 10.15 6.70 -18.79
N ALA A 112 10.68 7.39 -17.78
CA ALA A 112 10.61 8.86 -17.70
C ALA A 112 11.61 9.51 -18.66
N LEU A 113 12.88 9.08 -18.63
CA LEU A 113 13.91 9.52 -19.58
C LEU A 113 13.60 9.12 -21.02
N ARG A 114 13.03 7.93 -21.26
CA ARG A 114 12.60 7.50 -22.60
C ARG A 114 11.46 8.36 -23.14
N ARG A 115 10.47 8.71 -22.31
CA ARG A 115 9.35 9.59 -22.68
C ARG A 115 9.81 11.02 -22.95
N GLU A 116 10.70 11.57 -22.13
CA GLU A 116 11.28 12.90 -22.40
C GLU A 116 12.13 12.92 -23.67
N PHE A 117 12.88 11.85 -23.96
CA PHE A 117 13.65 11.75 -25.21
C PHE A 117 12.76 11.60 -26.46
N GLU A 118 11.62 10.91 -26.35
CA GLU A 118 10.65 10.77 -27.46
C GLU A 118 9.83 12.05 -27.71
N LEU A 119 9.64 12.91 -26.70
CA LEU A 119 8.97 14.21 -26.84
C LEU A 119 9.89 15.32 -27.41
N LEU A 120 11.21 15.11 -27.40
CA LEU A 120 12.23 16.04 -27.92
C LEU A 120 12.73 15.66 -29.32
N LYS A 121 12.08 14.68 -29.98
CA LYS A 121 12.30 14.29 -31.38
C LYS A 121 11.13 14.72 -32.25
#